data_AF-A0A7J2U203-F1
#
_entry.id   AF-A0A7J2U203-F1
#
_cell.length_a   1.000
_cell.length_b   1.000
_cell.length_c   1.000
_cell.angle_alpha   90.00
_cell.angle_beta   90.00
_cell.angle_gamma   90.00
#
_symmetry.space_group_name_H-M   'P 1'
#
loop_
_entity.id
_entity.type
_entity.pdbx_description
1 polymer ?
#
loop_
_entity_poly.entity_id
_entity_poly.type
_entity_poly.pdbx_seq_one_letter_code
_entity_poly.pdbx_strand_id
1 'polypeptide(L)'
;MSYITLTFPFNVCCDVAKRFLSTAWLFKIATHKLLSVAKQSPVLPGTDIGWKNTFRGAVYEVIPNRRYADGVIMLVRSVYESCRQLGVDFRSVELSNWLVFQQSELEYPARSITLKPGYEFHITTVDYSKNTYRDVVKPVVPKGYRLLLEKVLEERQKYAGRVVIKSYGIRKDGLWIRGEVQITIPIDFYYRHMARFREPRGGLIGGVDVNVDRLNLAIIDEKGSLRDCKTFWFSEATTRGFSRRSARSIIGAKIHKMLSYAYHQEVLG
;
A
#
# COMPACT_ATOMS: atom_id res chain seq x y z
N MET A 1 1.30 -15.79 4.69
CA MET A 1 0.92 -14.68 5.60
C MET A 1 0.35 -13.57 4.75
N SER A 2 -0.84 -13.07 5.07
CA SER A 2 -1.54 -12.03 4.29
C SER A 2 -1.42 -10.67 4.96
N TYR A 3 -1.34 -9.62 4.16
CA TYR A 3 -1.10 -8.25 4.61
C TYR A 3 -2.10 -7.30 3.97
N ILE A 4 -2.36 -6.17 4.63
CA ILE A 4 -3.10 -5.05 4.09
C ILE A 4 -2.24 -3.80 4.11
N THR A 5 -2.31 -3.02 3.03
CA THR A 5 -1.65 -1.72 2.93
C THR A 5 -2.67 -0.60 3.11
N LEU A 6 -2.52 0.15 4.19
CA LEU A 6 -3.27 1.38 4.42
C LEU A 6 -2.57 2.54 3.71
N THR A 7 -3.36 3.48 3.19
CA THR A 7 -2.85 4.57 2.34
C THR A 7 -3.37 5.92 2.84
N PHE A 8 -2.46 6.86 3.09
CA PHE A 8 -2.78 8.17 3.64
C PHE A 8 -2.16 9.28 2.77
N PRO A 9 -2.98 10.11 2.09
CA PRO A 9 -2.48 11.15 1.20
C PRO A 9 -1.89 12.34 1.96
N PHE A 10 -0.88 12.97 1.39
CA PHE A 10 -0.25 14.17 1.91
C PHE A 10 0.20 15.12 0.80
N ASN A 11 0.50 16.37 1.18
CA ASN A 11 1.17 17.35 0.33
C ASN A 11 2.36 17.95 1.08
N VAL A 12 3.45 18.21 0.37
CA VAL A 12 4.64 18.92 0.89
C VAL A 12 5.16 19.91 -0.15
N CYS A 13 5.87 20.94 0.29
CA CYS A 13 6.45 21.96 -0.57
C CYS A 13 7.92 22.24 -0.23
N CYS A 14 8.54 23.09 -1.04
CA CYS A 14 9.87 23.66 -0.82
C CYS A 14 10.95 22.57 -0.64
N ASP A 15 11.82 22.71 0.36
CA ASP A 15 12.95 21.80 0.55
C ASP A 15 12.52 20.39 0.98
N VAL A 16 11.40 20.27 1.70
CA VAL A 16 10.82 18.96 2.02
C VAL A 16 10.44 18.25 0.71
N ALA A 17 9.79 18.95 -0.21
CA ALA A 17 9.49 18.38 -1.52
C ALA A 17 10.77 17.97 -2.27
N LYS A 18 11.80 18.82 -2.31
CA LYS A 18 13.08 18.48 -2.96
C LYS A 18 13.66 17.17 -2.41
N ARG A 19 13.68 17.01 -1.10
CA ARG A 19 14.20 15.82 -0.41
C ARG A 19 13.38 14.56 -0.66
N PHE A 20 12.06 14.68 -0.77
CA PHE A 20 11.20 13.55 -1.13
C PHE A 20 11.46 13.09 -2.56
N LEU A 21 11.57 14.02 -3.51
CA LEU A 21 11.90 13.68 -4.89
C LEU A 21 13.30 13.07 -5.01
N SER A 22 14.32 13.65 -4.38
CA SER A 22 15.68 13.09 -4.42
C SER A 22 15.71 11.67 -3.86
N THR A 23 15.02 11.42 -2.74
CA THR A 23 14.93 10.08 -2.15
C THR A 23 14.27 9.09 -3.11
N ALA A 24 13.14 9.46 -3.73
CA ALA A 24 12.44 8.62 -4.68
C ALA A 24 13.26 8.33 -5.95
N TRP A 25 13.99 9.33 -6.45
CA TRP A 25 14.88 9.18 -7.60
C TRP A 25 16.08 8.29 -7.29
N LEU A 26 16.74 8.49 -6.13
CA LEU A 26 17.83 7.62 -5.69
C LEU A 26 17.36 6.18 -5.51
N PHE A 27 16.18 5.96 -4.92
CA PHE A 27 15.58 4.63 -4.79
C PHE A 27 15.31 4.00 -6.16
N LYS A 28 14.75 4.77 -7.10
CA LYS A 28 14.51 4.32 -8.48
C LYS A 28 15.82 3.94 -9.17
N ILE A 29 16.82 4.82 -9.16
CA ILE A 29 18.14 4.58 -9.78
C ILE A 29 18.79 3.33 -9.17
N ALA A 30 18.77 3.19 -7.86
CA ALA A 30 19.29 2.01 -7.17
C ALA A 30 18.57 0.73 -7.62
N THR A 31 17.25 0.79 -7.82
CA THR A 31 16.44 -0.34 -8.29
C THR A 31 16.79 -0.72 -9.74
N HIS A 32 16.92 0.25 -10.63
CA HIS A 32 17.34 0.00 -12.02
C HIS A 32 18.77 -0.56 -12.08
N LYS A 33 19.70 0.00 -11.29
CA LYS A 33 21.09 -0.49 -11.19
C LYS A 33 21.11 -1.94 -10.72
N LEU A 34 20.39 -2.25 -9.65
CA LEU A 34 20.32 -3.62 -9.13
C LEU A 34 19.67 -4.58 -10.12
N LEU A 35 18.56 -4.18 -10.77
CA LEU A 35 17.91 -5.02 -11.78
C LEU A 35 18.87 -5.36 -12.93
N SER A 36 19.63 -4.37 -13.42
CA SER A 36 20.64 -4.58 -14.46
C SER A 36 21.71 -5.60 -14.03
N VAL A 37 22.28 -5.41 -12.84
CA VAL A 37 23.28 -6.33 -12.27
C VAL A 37 22.71 -7.74 -12.07
N ALA A 38 21.49 -7.84 -11.55
CA ALA A 38 20.83 -9.13 -11.31
C ALA A 38 20.57 -9.89 -12.62
N LYS A 39 20.18 -9.22 -13.70
CA LYS A 39 19.96 -9.85 -15.02
C LYS A 39 21.24 -10.41 -15.64
N GLN A 40 22.39 -9.80 -15.35
CA GLN A 40 23.70 -10.20 -15.85
C GLN A 40 24.37 -11.25 -14.95
N SER A 41 23.86 -11.47 -13.74
CA SER A 41 24.42 -12.42 -12.79
C SER A 41 24.15 -13.86 -13.26
N PRO A 42 25.17 -14.73 -13.35
CA PRO A 42 24.99 -16.11 -13.82
C PRO A 42 24.19 -16.95 -12.81
N VAL A 43 24.34 -16.65 -11.51
CA VAL A 43 23.61 -17.29 -10.42
C VAL A 43 23.12 -16.22 -9.46
N LEU A 44 21.83 -16.28 -9.13
CA LEU A 44 21.21 -15.41 -8.13
C LEU A 44 21.01 -16.17 -6.81
N PRO A 45 21.12 -15.51 -5.65
CA PRO A 45 20.93 -16.18 -4.37
C PRO A 45 19.51 -16.75 -4.20
N GLY A 46 19.37 -17.86 -3.47
CA GLY A 46 18.06 -18.48 -3.22
C GLY A 46 17.25 -17.88 -2.06
N THR A 47 17.87 -17.08 -1.19
CA THR A 47 17.25 -16.61 0.07
C THR A 47 17.29 -15.09 0.22
N ASP A 48 16.36 -14.53 0.99
CA ASP A 48 16.30 -13.09 1.34
C ASP A 48 17.64 -12.60 1.90
N ILE A 49 18.24 -13.39 2.80
CA ILE A 49 19.51 -13.08 3.45
C ILE A 49 20.65 -13.11 2.42
N GLY A 50 20.65 -14.09 1.51
CA GLY A 50 21.61 -14.18 0.42
C GLY A 50 21.57 -12.94 -0.46
N TRP A 51 20.40 -12.55 -0.97
CA TRP A 51 20.22 -11.34 -1.78
C TRP A 51 20.71 -10.08 -1.06
N LYS A 52 20.33 -9.94 0.20
CA LYS A 52 20.75 -8.84 1.06
C LYS A 52 22.27 -8.78 1.23
N ASN A 53 22.92 -9.92 1.46
CA ASN A 53 24.37 -9.97 1.65
C ASN A 53 25.12 -9.72 0.34
N THR A 54 24.62 -10.23 -0.79
CA THR A 54 25.23 -10.04 -2.11
C THR A 54 25.14 -8.60 -2.60
N PHE A 55 23.98 -7.95 -2.44
CA PHE A 55 23.70 -6.70 -3.17
C PHE A 55 23.69 -5.43 -2.31
N ARG A 56 23.68 -5.52 -0.98
CA ARG A 56 23.53 -4.34 -0.12
C ARG A 56 24.62 -3.31 -0.30
N GLY A 57 25.88 -3.70 -0.46
CA GLY A 57 26.98 -2.74 -0.69
C GLY A 57 26.70 -1.87 -1.92
N ALA A 58 26.50 -2.51 -3.07
CA ALA A 58 26.29 -1.83 -4.35
C ALA A 58 25.02 -0.94 -4.38
N VAL A 59 23.97 -1.32 -3.65
CA VAL A 59 22.73 -0.53 -3.53
C VAL A 59 22.92 0.64 -2.56
N TYR A 60 23.60 0.41 -1.43
CA TYR A 60 23.83 1.42 -0.40
C TYR A 60 24.72 2.56 -0.90
N GLU A 61 25.63 2.30 -1.85
CA GLU A 61 26.41 3.32 -2.54
C GLU A 61 25.54 4.38 -3.25
N VAL A 62 24.35 3.98 -3.72
CA VAL A 62 23.40 4.85 -4.42
C VAL A 62 22.43 5.48 -3.44
N ILE A 63 21.83 4.69 -2.54
CA ILE A 63 20.91 5.17 -1.51
C ILE A 63 21.42 4.79 -0.12
N PRO A 64 22.14 5.70 0.57
CA PRO A 64 22.81 5.45 1.85
C PRO A 64 21.84 5.42 3.05
N ASN A 65 20.78 4.62 2.92
CA ASN A 65 19.86 4.28 3.99
C ASN A 65 19.66 2.76 3.93
N ARG A 66 20.07 2.05 4.99
CA ARG A 66 20.04 0.58 5.02
C ARG A 66 18.64 0.01 4.77
N ARG A 67 17.58 0.63 5.31
CA ARG A 67 16.21 0.15 5.15
C ARG A 67 15.69 0.34 3.73
N TYR A 68 16.07 1.44 3.08
CA TYR A 68 15.75 1.66 1.68
C TYR A 68 16.58 0.78 0.75
N ALA A 69 17.86 0.56 1.05
CA ALA A 69 18.69 -0.38 0.32
C ALA A 69 18.13 -1.81 0.40
N ASP A 70 17.79 -2.29 1.60
CA ASP A 70 17.09 -3.57 1.77
C ASP A 70 15.73 -3.57 1.03
N GLY A 71 15.01 -2.44 1.03
CA GLY A 71 13.77 -2.22 0.28
C GLY A 71 13.91 -2.39 -1.24
N VAL A 72 14.99 -1.87 -1.83
CA VAL A 72 15.35 -2.04 -3.24
C VAL A 72 15.64 -3.51 -3.55
N ILE A 73 16.46 -4.15 -2.71
CA ILE A 73 16.84 -5.57 -2.88
C ILE A 73 15.62 -6.46 -2.87
N MET A 74 14.73 -6.27 -1.89
CA MET A 74 13.51 -7.06 -1.78
C MET A 74 12.55 -6.82 -2.93
N LEU A 75 12.48 -5.60 -3.48
CA LEU A 75 11.68 -5.30 -4.66
C LEU A 75 12.19 -6.04 -5.92
N VAL A 76 13.50 -5.98 -6.20
CA VAL A 76 14.06 -6.69 -7.36
C VAL A 76 13.93 -8.20 -7.20
N ARG A 77 14.19 -8.72 -5.99
CA ARG A 77 13.99 -10.13 -5.71
C ARG A 77 12.54 -10.56 -5.91
N SER A 78 11.57 -9.78 -5.42
CA SER A 78 10.16 -10.14 -5.61
C SER A 78 9.76 -10.19 -7.09
N VAL A 79 10.33 -9.30 -7.91
CA VAL A 79 10.16 -9.35 -9.37
C VAL A 79 10.76 -10.62 -9.96
N TYR A 80 11.99 -10.98 -9.57
CA TYR A 80 12.65 -12.22 -10.00
C TYR A 80 11.82 -13.47 -9.63
N GLU A 81 11.39 -13.59 -8.38
CA GLU A 81 10.58 -14.72 -7.93
C GLU A 81 9.22 -14.77 -8.65
N SER A 82 8.61 -13.61 -8.93
CA SER A 82 7.37 -13.56 -9.72
C SER A 82 7.60 -14.06 -11.15
N CYS A 83 8.72 -13.69 -11.78
CA CYS A 83 9.07 -14.19 -13.12
C CYS A 83 9.25 -15.70 -13.12
N ARG A 84 9.94 -16.26 -12.13
CA ARG A 84 10.12 -17.71 -11.97
C ARG A 84 8.79 -18.44 -11.82
N GLN A 85 7.89 -17.92 -10.98
CA GLN A 85 6.57 -18.51 -10.75
C GLN A 85 5.67 -18.45 -11.98
N LEU A 86 5.78 -17.37 -12.77
CA LEU A 86 4.97 -17.15 -13.96
C LEU A 86 5.59 -17.72 -15.25
N GLY A 87 6.80 -18.29 -15.19
CA GLY A 87 7.53 -18.77 -16.37
C GLY A 87 7.95 -17.66 -17.34
N VAL A 88 8.07 -16.42 -16.87
CA VAL A 88 8.49 -15.25 -17.66
C VAL A 88 10.01 -15.12 -17.59
N ASP A 89 10.66 -14.78 -18.72
CA ASP A 89 12.08 -14.48 -18.73
C ASP A 89 12.38 -13.23 -17.90
N PHE A 90 13.16 -13.39 -16.82
CA PHE A 90 13.56 -12.26 -15.98
C PHE A 90 14.35 -11.20 -16.76
N ARG A 91 15.07 -11.58 -17.82
CA ARG A 91 15.86 -10.65 -18.64
C ARG A 91 14.99 -9.71 -19.46
N SER A 92 13.77 -10.11 -19.82
CA SER A 92 12.83 -9.26 -20.57
C SER A 92 12.07 -8.25 -19.70
N VAL A 93 12.22 -8.30 -18.37
CA VAL A 93 11.45 -7.44 -17.46
C VAL A 93 11.89 -5.98 -17.53
N GLU A 94 10.94 -5.07 -17.69
CA GLU A 94 11.19 -3.63 -17.61
C GLU A 94 10.45 -3.01 -16.42
N LEU A 95 11.06 -1.99 -15.82
CA LEU A 95 10.43 -1.23 -14.74
C LEU A 95 9.67 -0.05 -15.34
N SER A 96 8.40 0.07 -14.97
CA SER A 96 7.58 1.23 -15.35
C SER A 96 8.06 2.52 -14.66
N ASN A 97 7.50 3.66 -15.08
CA ASN A 97 7.84 4.94 -14.48
C ASN A 97 7.08 5.18 -13.17
N TRP A 98 7.73 4.89 -12.04
CA TRP A 98 7.21 5.17 -10.69
C TRP A 98 8.20 6.01 -9.88
N LEU A 99 7.67 6.71 -8.88
CA LEU A 99 8.46 7.44 -7.89
C LEU A 99 8.03 6.97 -6.49
N VAL A 100 8.85 6.11 -5.91
CA VAL A 100 8.57 5.43 -4.65
C VAL A 100 9.85 5.28 -3.85
N PHE A 101 9.71 5.19 -2.53
CA PHE A 101 10.74 4.63 -1.67
C PHE A 101 10.08 3.89 -0.50
N GLN A 102 10.66 2.76 -0.10
CA GLN A 102 10.07 1.87 0.88
C GLN A 102 11.12 1.19 1.74
N GLN A 103 10.72 0.82 2.96
CA GLN A 103 11.44 -0.18 3.76
C GLN A 103 10.78 -1.54 3.57
N SER A 104 11.57 -2.62 3.58
CA SER A 104 11.05 -3.99 3.38
C SER A 104 10.63 -4.68 4.67
N GLU A 105 11.31 -4.41 5.78
CA GLU A 105 11.12 -5.13 7.05
C GLU A 105 9.84 -4.65 7.75
N LEU A 106 9.07 -5.61 8.27
CA LEU A 106 8.06 -5.33 9.29
C LEU A 106 8.79 -5.11 10.62
N GLU A 107 8.83 -3.87 11.09
CA GLU A 107 9.50 -3.54 12.34
C GLU A 107 8.68 -2.50 13.14
N TYR A 108 8.89 -2.45 14.46
CA TYR A 108 8.31 -1.41 15.30
C TYR A 108 9.39 -0.81 16.22
N PRO A 109 9.54 0.53 16.24
CA PRO A 109 9.03 1.44 15.22
C PRO A 109 9.73 1.18 13.87
N ALA A 110 9.00 1.34 12.76
CA ALA A 110 9.61 1.47 11.43
C ALA A 110 10.69 2.55 11.48
N ARG A 111 11.95 2.26 11.12
CA ARG A 111 13.06 3.19 11.37
C ARG A 111 13.05 4.37 10.41
N SER A 112 12.74 4.14 9.13
CA SER A 112 12.83 5.19 8.11
C SER A 112 11.51 5.89 7.86
N ILE A 113 10.37 5.22 8.00
CA ILE A 113 9.04 5.81 7.80
C ILE A 113 8.24 5.55 9.08
N THR A 114 8.44 6.39 10.09
CA THR A 114 7.94 6.15 11.45
C THR A 114 6.62 6.87 11.71
N LEU A 115 5.56 6.12 11.97
CA LEU A 115 4.34 6.59 12.62
C LEU A 115 4.62 7.05 14.05
N LYS A 116 4.11 8.23 14.41
CA LYS A 116 4.15 8.83 15.74
C LYS A 116 2.74 9.18 16.26
N PRO A 117 2.59 9.41 17.57
CA PRO A 117 1.36 9.98 18.12
C PRO A 117 0.92 11.24 17.36
N GLY A 118 -0.39 11.49 17.27
CA GLY A 118 -0.94 12.55 16.41
C GLY A 118 -1.05 12.16 14.92
N TYR A 119 -0.80 10.88 14.59
CA TYR A 119 -0.84 10.32 13.24
C TYR A 119 0.15 10.98 12.26
N GLU A 120 1.27 11.45 12.79
CA GLU A 120 2.35 12.07 12.02
C GLU A 120 3.36 11.00 11.60
N PHE A 121 3.95 11.19 10.43
CA PHE A 121 5.00 10.33 9.91
C PHE A 121 6.31 11.08 9.88
N HIS A 122 7.29 10.58 10.63
CA HIS A 122 8.67 11.05 10.56
C HIS A 122 9.41 10.19 9.53
N ILE A 123 9.76 10.80 8.41
CA ILE A 123 10.32 10.14 7.24
C ILE A 123 11.77 10.56 7.09
N THR A 124 12.65 9.58 7.04
CA THR A 124 14.05 9.78 6.68
C THR A 124 14.15 9.99 5.17
N THR A 125 14.68 11.13 4.76
CA THR A 125 14.93 11.45 3.35
C THR A 125 16.42 11.60 3.09
N VAL A 126 16.83 11.40 1.84
CA VAL A 126 18.21 11.48 1.39
C VAL A 126 18.31 12.41 0.19
N ASP A 127 19.21 13.38 0.25
CA ASP A 127 19.50 14.28 -0.88
C ASP A 127 20.53 13.68 -1.85
N TYR A 128 20.78 14.35 -2.98
CA TYR A 128 21.76 13.89 -3.96
C TYR A 128 23.21 13.94 -3.45
N SER A 129 23.48 14.73 -2.41
CA SER A 129 24.77 14.81 -1.72
C SER A 129 24.93 13.75 -0.63
N LYS A 130 23.99 12.79 -0.53
CA LYS A 130 23.98 11.71 0.47
C LYS A 130 23.73 12.18 1.90
N ASN A 131 23.33 13.43 2.11
CA ASN A 131 22.90 13.90 3.42
C ASN A 131 21.55 13.31 3.77
N THR A 132 21.37 13.01 5.06
CA THR A 132 20.13 12.42 5.58
C THR A 132 19.37 13.44 6.40
N TYR A 133 18.07 13.54 6.18
CA TYR A 133 17.18 14.44 6.92
C TYR A 133 16.02 13.66 7.53
N ARG A 134 15.36 14.29 8.50
CA ARG A 134 14.17 13.74 9.16
C ARG A 134 12.99 14.68 8.98
N ASP A 135 12.21 14.43 7.94
CA ASP A 135 11.05 15.24 7.57
C ASP A 135 9.78 14.75 8.27
N VAL A 136 8.94 15.68 8.69
CA VAL A 136 7.65 15.37 9.32
C VAL A 136 6.52 15.61 8.32
N VAL A 137 5.65 14.62 8.17
CA VAL A 137 4.47 14.70 7.31
C VAL A 137 3.23 14.38 8.14
N LYS A 138 2.21 15.24 8.02
CA LYS A 138 0.88 15.01 8.59
C LYS A 138 -0.09 14.66 7.46
N PRO A 139 -0.31 13.37 7.15
CA PRO A 139 -1.23 13.00 6.09
C PRO A 139 -2.69 13.16 6.53
N VAL A 140 -3.60 13.13 5.57
CA VAL A 140 -5.03 13.10 5.85
C VAL A 140 -5.42 11.68 6.29
N VAL A 141 -5.77 11.53 7.56
CA VAL A 141 -6.20 10.24 8.14
C VAL A 141 -7.71 10.23 8.37
N PRO A 142 -8.47 9.37 7.66
CA PRO A 142 -9.90 9.16 7.91
C PRO A 142 -10.16 8.75 9.35
N LYS A 143 -11.27 9.22 9.95
CA LYS A 143 -11.63 8.93 11.36
C LYS A 143 -11.59 7.43 11.68
N GLY A 144 -12.09 6.58 10.78
CA GLY A 144 -12.10 5.12 10.98
C GLY A 144 -10.71 4.49 11.10
N TYR A 145 -9.69 5.06 10.45
CA TYR A 145 -8.32 4.53 10.54
C TYR A 145 -7.53 5.09 11.73
N ARG A 146 -8.02 6.13 12.41
CA ARG A 146 -7.34 6.69 13.59
C ARG A 146 -7.21 5.67 14.72
N LEU A 147 -8.31 4.98 15.03
CA LEU A 147 -8.32 3.89 16.01
C LEU A 147 -7.30 2.80 15.66
N LEU A 148 -7.22 2.42 14.38
CA LEU A 148 -6.27 1.41 13.95
C LEU A 148 -4.81 1.89 14.09
N LEU A 149 -4.51 3.14 13.75
CA LEU A 149 -3.17 3.72 13.93
C LEU A 149 -2.80 3.86 15.41
N GLU A 150 -3.75 4.20 16.28
CA GLU A 150 -3.57 4.16 17.73
C GLU A 150 -3.19 2.76 18.19
N LYS A 151 -3.94 1.73 17.77
CA LYS A 151 -3.62 0.34 18.10
C LYS A 151 -2.25 -0.10 17.57
N VAL A 152 -1.84 0.37 16.39
CA VAL A 152 -0.46 0.12 15.89
C VAL A 152 0.59 0.69 16.86
N LEU A 153 0.35 1.87 17.41
CA LEU A 153 1.26 2.51 18.37
C LEU A 153 1.22 1.83 19.74
N GLU A 154 0.03 1.57 20.29
CA GLU A 154 -0.20 0.96 21.60
C GLU A 154 0.33 -0.47 21.68
N GLU A 155 -0.03 -1.32 20.70
CA GLU A 155 0.35 -2.74 20.68
C GLU A 155 1.73 -2.97 20.05
N ARG A 156 2.43 -1.90 19.68
CA ARG A 156 3.75 -1.96 19.03
C ARG A 156 3.74 -2.86 17.79
N GLN A 157 2.65 -2.82 17.03
CA GLN A 157 2.47 -3.66 15.85
C GLN A 157 3.55 -3.33 14.81
N LYS A 158 4.30 -4.35 14.39
CA LYS A 158 5.28 -4.21 13.31
C LYS A 158 4.58 -3.86 11.99
N TYR A 159 5.14 -2.91 11.27
CA TYR A 159 4.67 -2.52 9.93
C TYR A 159 5.84 -2.17 9.02
N ALA A 160 5.58 -2.19 7.72
CA ALA A 160 6.50 -1.68 6.71
C ALA A 160 5.94 -0.37 6.14
N GLY A 161 6.77 0.67 6.10
CA GLY A 161 6.41 1.95 5.52
C GLY A 161 6.84 2.09 4.06
N ARG A 162 6.03 2.80 3.28
CA ARG A 162 6.31 3.18 1.89
C ARG A 162 5.79 4.59 1.62
N VAL A 163 6.50 5.34 0.79
CA VAL A 163 6.03 6.64 0.28
C VAL A 163 5.90 6.55 -1.22
N VAL A 164 4.76 6.98 -1.74
CA VAL A 164 4.48 7.05 -3.18
C VAL A 164 4.28 8.50 -3.59
N ILE A 165 5.07 8.98 -4.55
CA ILE A 165 4.88 10.30 -5.16
C ILE A 165 3.87 10.14 -6.31
N LYS A 166 2.74 10.84 -6.22
CA LYS A 166 1.66 10.76 -7.22
C LYS A 166 1.78 11.84 -8.28
N SER A 167 2.20 13.03 -7.88
CA SER A 167 2.43 14.15 -8.79
C SER A 167 3.33 15.18 -8.11
N TYR A 168 4.05 15.94 -8.92
CA TYR A 168 4.88 17.04 -8.46
C TYR A 168 4.90 18.14 -9.53
N GLY A 169 5.32 19.33 -9.14
CA GLY A 169 5.45 20.46 -10.06
C GLY A 169 5.99 21.69 -9.37
N ILE A 170 6.10 22.78 -10.13
CA ILE A 170 6.56 24.08 -9.61
C ILE A 170 5.37 25.03 -9.59
N ARG A 171 5.22 25.77 -8.49
CA ARG A 171 4.29 26.91 -8.33
C ARG A 171 5.08 28.14 -7.91
N LYS A 172 4.41 29.30 -7.79
CA LYS A 172 5.03 30.55 -7.29
C LYS A 172 5.78 30.34 -5.97
N ASP A 173 5.25 29.48 -5.10
CA ASP A 173 5.81 29.20 -3.77
C ASP A 173 6.85 28.06 -3.76
N GLY A 174 7.33 27.63 -4.93
CA GLY A 174 8.36 26.61 -5.09
C GLY A 174 7.85 25.23 -5.54
N LEU A 175 8.74 24.24 -5.43
CA LEU A 175 8.44 22.85 -5.76
C LEU A 175 7.39 22.28 -4.80
N TRP A 176 6.38 21.60 -5.33
CA TRP A 176 5.37 20.89 -4.55
C TRP A 176 5.29 19.42 -4.95
N ILE A 177 4.90 18.58 -4.00
CA ILE A 177 4.60 17.17 -4.19
C ILE A 177 3.25 16.84 -3.57
N ARG A 178 2.47 16.05 -4.29
CA ARG A 178 1.36 15.28 -3.75
C ARG A 178 1.76 13.81 -3.72
N GLY A 179 1.64 13.20 -2.56
CA GLY A 179 2.02 11.81 -2.34
C GLY A 179 1.09 11.08 -1.39
N GLU A 180 1.45 9.84 -1.10
CA GLU A 180 0.79 8.98 -0.13
C GLU A 180 1.85 8.31 0.74
N VAL A 181 1.67 8.37 2.07
CA VAL A 181 2.37 7.48 2.99
C VAL A 181 1.52 6.24 3.14
N GLN A 182 2.15 5.09 3.01
CA GLN A 182 1.52 3.79 3.07
C GLN A 182 2.16 2.96 4.18
N ILE A 183 1.33 2.28 4.96
CA ILE A 183 1.80 1.30 5.96
C ILE A 183 1.19 -0.06 5.67
N THR A 184 2.03 -1.09 5.72
CA THR A 184 1.62 -2.47 5.52
C THR A 184 1.66 -3.19 6.85
N ILE A 185 0.51 -3.75 7.24
CA ILE A 185 0.30 -4.48 8.51
C ILE A 185 -0.26 -5.88 8.23
N PRO A 186 -0.10 -6.84 9.17
CA PRO A 186 -0.74 -8.14 9.07
C PRO A 186 -2.28 -8.01 9.00
N ILE A 187 -2.92 -8.83 8.15
CA ILE A 187 -4.38 -8.75 7.94
C ILE A 187 -5.16 -9.13 9.21
N ASP A 188 -4.63 -10.05 9.99
CA ASP A 188 -5.17 -10.52 11.26
C ASP A 188 -5.20 -9.39 12.30
N PHE A 189 -4.17 -8.55 12.33
CA PHE A 189 -4.17 -7.33 13.13
C PHE A 189 -5.24 -6.34 12.68
N TYR A 190 -5.37 -6.15 11.35
CA TYR A 190 -6.40 -5.29 10.79
C TYR A 190 -7.81 -5.76 11.19
N TYR A 191 -8.12 -7.04 10.99
CA TYR A 191 -9.44 -7.58 11.34
C TYR A 191 -9.69 -7.51 12.84
N ARG A 192 -8.70 -7.79 13.70
CA ARG A 192 -8.87 -7.69 15.16
C ARG A 192 -9.40 -6.32 15.61
N HIS A 193 -8.96 -5.24 14.96
CA HIS A 193 -9.25 -3.86 15.38
C HIS A 193 -10.28 -3.12 14.52
N MET A 194 -10.48 -3.57 13.27
CA MET A 194 -11.42 -2.96 12.33
C MET A 194 -12.66 -3.81 12.05
N ALA A 195 -12.67 -5.10 12.43
CA ALA A 195 -13.89 -5.88 12.36
C ALA A 195 -14.90 -5.27 13.33
N ARG A 196 -15.95 -4.67 12.75
CA ARG A 196 -17.06 -4.09 13.51
C ARG A 196 -17.86 -5.17 14.23
N PHE A 197 -17.73 -6.41 13.79
CA PHE A 197 -18.51 -7.52 14.24
C PHE A 197 -17.67 -8.79 14.12
N ARG A 198 -17.69 -9.61 15.17
CA ARG A 198 -16.77 -10.74 15.34
C ARG A 198 -17.48 -12.10 15.29
N GLU A 199 -18.80 -12.10 15.48
CA GLU A 199 -19.62 -13.30 15.46
C GLU A 199 -20.73 -13.12 14.43
N PRO A 200 -20.87 -14.06 13.48
CA PRO A 200 -22.06 -14.14 12.64
C PRO A 200 -23.28 -14.25 13.56
N ARG A 201 -24.32 -13.46 13.31
CA ARG A 201 -25.60 -13.63 14.03
C ARG A 201 -26.38 -14.88 13.58
N GLY A 202 -25.89 -15.60 12.55
CA GLY A 202 -26.46 -16.85 12.07
C GLY A 202 -25.52 -17.63 11.13
N GLY A 203 -25.93 -18.83 10.71
CA GLY A 203 -25.21 -19.70 9.77
C GLY A 203 -25.40 -19.36 8.29
N LEU A 204 -25.75 -18.09 7.98
CA LEU A 204 -26.01 -17.65 6.61
C LEU A 204 -24.74 -17.14 5.94
N ILE A 205 -24.51 -17.52 4.69
CA ILE A 205 -23.34 -17.15 3.90
C ILE A 205 -23.78 -16.20 2.78
N GLY A 206 -23.11 -15.06 2.68
CA GLY A 206 -23.37 -14.05 1.64
C GLY A 206 -22.35 -14.10 0.52
N GLY A 207 -22.79 -14.42 -0.70
CA GLY A 207 -22.01 -14.26 -1.93
C GLY A 207 -22.30 -12.91 -2.58
N VAL A 208 -21.26 -12.14 -2.93
CA VAL A 208 -21.40 -10.87 -3.64
C VAL A 208 -20.76 -10.96 -5.02
N ASP A 209 -21.56 -10.70 -6.05
CA ASP A 209 -21.13 -10.51 -7.43
C ASP A 209 -21.11 -9.00 -7.78
N VAL A 210 -19.94 -8.51 -8.18
CA VAL A 210 -19.68 -7.08 -8.43
C VAL A 210 -19.57 -6.83 -9.93
N ASN A 211 -20.51 -6.06 -10.47
CA ASN A 211 -20.54 -5.66 -11.87
C ASN A 211 -20.26 -4.16 -12.02
N VAL A 212 -20.11 -3.71 -13.27
CA VAL A 212 -19.79 -2.31 -13.61
C VAL A 212 -20.92 -1.36 -13.21
N ASP A 213 -22.17 -1.82 -13.17
CA ASP A 213 -23.39 -1.05 -12.96
C ASP A 213 -24.28 -1.57 -11.80
N ARG A 214 -23.91 -2.69 -11.17
CA ARG A 214 -24.69 -3.33 -10.10
C ARG A 214 -23.85 -4.15 -9.12
N LEU A 215 -24.40 -4.38 -7.94
CA LEU A 215 -23.95 -5.39 -6.98
C LEU A 215 -25.08 -6.40 -6.79
N ASN A 216 -24.78 -7.69 -6.93
CA ASN A 216 -25.71 -8.78 -6.65
C ASN A 216 -25.27 -9.45 -5.34
N LEU A 217 -26.17 -9.53 -4.38
CA LEU A 217 -26.00 -10.29 -3.15
C LEU A 217 -26.86 -11.55 -3.23
N ALA A 218 -26.27 -12.70 -3.00
CA ALA A 218 -26.97 -13.96 -2.77
C ALA A 218 -26.69 -14.42 -1.33
N ILE A 219 -27.72 -14.86 -0.63
CA ILE A 219 -27.66 -15.31 0.76
C ILE A 219 -28.08 -16.76 0.76
N ILE A 220 -27.20 -17.64 1.23
CA ILE A 220 -27.45 -19.08 1.33
C ILE A 220 -27.35 -19.52 2.79
N ASP A 221 -27.94 -20.67 3.13
CA ASP A 221 -27.66 -21.35 4.40
C ASP A 221 -26.45 -22.29 4.32
N GLU A 222 -26.08 -22.89 5.44
CA GLU A 222 -24.97 -23.85 5.55
C GLU A 222 -25.13 -25.08 4.64
N LYS A 223 -26.36 -25.40 4.21
CA LYS A 223 -26.65 -26.50 3.28
C LYS A 223 -26.60 -26.07 1.81
N GLY A 224 -26.29 -24.80 1.55
CA GLY A 224 -26.23 -24.22 0.20
C GLY A 224 -27.59 -23.81 -0.37
N SER A 225 -28.66 -23.80 0.44
CA SER A 225 -29.99 -23.40 -0.03
C SER A 225 -30.09 -21.89 -0.09
N LEU A 226 -30.52 -21.35 -1.24
CA LEU A 226 -30.75 -19.91 -1.42
C LEU A 226 -31.88 -19.44 -0.50
N ARG A 227 -31.56 -18.47 0.36
CA ARG A 227 -32.48 -17.83 1.30
C ARG A 227 -32.98 -16.49 0.80
N ASP A 228 -32.10 -15.70 0.20
CA ASP A 228 -32.48 -14.41 -0.37
C ASP A 228 -31.49 -13.98 -1.46
N CYS A 229 -31.93 -13.11 -2.35
CA CYS A 229 -31.07 -12.46 -3.33
C CYS A 229 -31.51 -11.02 -3.55
N LYS A 230 -30.53 -10.11 -3.67
CA LYS A 230 -30.81 -8.69 -3.88
C LYS A 230 -29.81 -8.02 -4.80
N THR A 231 -30.34 -7.24 -5.72
CA THR A 231 -29.54 -6.44 -6.65
C THR A 231 -29.58 -4.96 -6.24
N PHE A 232 -28.40 -4.34 -6.18
CA PHE A 232 -28.20 -2.92 -5.91
C PHE A 232 -27.66 -2.23 -7.15
N TRP A 233 -28.54 -1.59 -7.91
CA TRP A 233 -28.22 -0.89 -9.15
C TRP A 233 -27.58 0.49 -8.91
N PHE A 234 -26.58 0.82 -9.72
CA PHE A 234 -25.94 2.13 -9.85
C PHE A 234 -25.53 2.43 -11.29
N SER A 235 -26.40 2.11 -12.25
CA SER A 235 -26.20 2.39 -13.68
C SER A 235 -25.95 3.89 -13.97
N GLU A 236 -26.47 4.78 -13.13
CA GLU A 236 -26.15 6.22 -13.17
C GLU A 236 -24.63 6.51 -13.10
N ALA A 237 -23.86 5.68 -12.41
CA ALA A 237 -22.41 5.82 -12.27
C ALA A 237 -21.62 5.39 -13.52
N THR A 238 -22.24 4.71 -14.49
CA THR A 238 -21.59 4.22 -15.73
C THR A 238 -21.84 5.11 -16.94
N THR A 239 -22.60 6.19 -16.78
CA THR A 239 -22.92 7.15 -17.84
C THR A 239 -21.65 7.79 -18.44
N ARG A 240 -21.59 7.95 -19.77
CA ARG A 240 -20.48 8.66 -20.42
C ARG A 240 -20.37 10.10 -19.90
N GLY A 241 -19.14 10.51 -19.55
CA GLY A 241 -18.86 11.83 -18.98
C GLY A 241 -19.09 11.95 -17.47
N PHE A 242 -19.52 10.87 -16.80
CA PHE A 242 -19.71 10.89 -15.35
C PHE A 242 -18.38 11.01 -14.61
N SER A 243 -18.29 11.93 -13.64
CA SER A 243 -17.05 12.17 -12.93
C SER A 243 -16.65 10.93 -12.12
N ARG A 244 -15.37 10.50 -12.21
CA ARG A 244 -14.85 9.34 -11.46
C ARG A 244 -15.06 9.47 -9.94
N ARG A 245 -15.05 10.72 -9.43
CA ARG A 245 -15.26 11.00 -8.01
C ARG A 245 -16.72 10.77 -7.62
N SER A 246 -17.66 11.25 -8.44
CA SER A 246 -19.10 11.04 -8.24
C SER A 246 -19.46 9.56 -8.36
N ALA A 247 -18.93 8.85 -9.36
CA ALA A 247 -19.13 7.42 -9.53
C ALA A 247 -18.71 6.64 -8.28
N ARG A 248 -17.52 6.91 -7.74
CA ARG A 248 -17.03 6.29 -6.49
C ARG A 248 -17.95 6.56 -5.29
N SER A 249 -18.51 7.76 -5.19
CA SER A 249 -19.44 8.10 -4.11
C SER A 249 -20.73 7.29 -4.19
N ILE A 250 -21.30 7.16 -5.38
CA ILE A 250 -22.54 6.41 -5.63
C ILE A 250 -22.31 4.92 -5.37
N ILE A 251 -21.24 4.35 -5.95
CA ILE A 251 -20.87 2.95 -5.73
C ILE A 251 -20.65 2.70 -4.23
N GLY A 252 -19.93 3.57 -3.54
CA GLY A 252 -19.69 3.46 -2.09
C GLY A 252 -20.99 3.49 -1.27
N ALA A 253 -21.93 4.37 -1.62
CA ALA A 253 -23.24 4.41 -0.96
C ALA A 253 -24.05 3.12 -1.18
N LYS A 254 -23.95 2.52 -2.38
CA LYS A 254 -24.64 1.26 -2.70
C LYS A 254 -24.01 0.06 -2.01
N ILE A 255 -22.68 0.01 -1.91
CA ILE A 255 -21.96 -0.96 -1.08
C ILE A 255 -22.44 -0.84 0.38
N HIS A 256 -22.50 0.37 0.93
CA HIS A 256 -23.00 0.55 2.29
C HIS A 256 -24.44 0.06 2.44
N LYS A 257 -25.33 0.35 1.49
CA LYS A 257 -26.71 -0.13 1.49
C LYS A 257 -26.79 -1.65 1.43
N MET A 258 -25.94 -2.29 0.62
CA MET A 258 -25.84 -3.75 0.52
C MET A 258 -25.36 -4.38 1.82
N LEU A 259 -24.29 -3.83 2.43
CA LEU A 259 -23.78 -4.32 3.72
C LEU A 259 -24.82 -4.16 4.84
N SER A 260 -25.51 -3.01 4.91
CA SER A 260 -26.62 -2.82 5.85
C SER A 260 -27.74 -3.83 5.63
N TYR A 261 -28.08 -4.12 4.37
CA TYR A 261 -29.10 -5.13 4.06
C TYR A 261 -28.68 -6.54 4.50
N ALA A 262 -27.47 -6.96 4.16
CA ALA A 262 -26.94 -8.27 4.53
C ALA A 262 -26.84 -8.43 6.07
N TYR A 263 -26.54 -7.35 6.79
CA TYR A 263 -26.56 -7.33 8.26
C TYR A 263 -27.97 -7.57 8.83
N HIS A 264 -28.99 -6.89 8.28
CA HIS A 264 -30.37 -7.09 8.73
C HIS A 264 -30.96 -8.46 8.38
N GLN A 265 -30.31 -9.21 7.46
CA GLN A 265 -30.67 -10.58 7.10
C GLN A 265 -29.84 -11.64 7.88
N GLU A 266 -29.13 -11.25 8.95
CA GLU A 266 -28.29 -12.14 9.78
C GLU A 266 -27.11 -12.81 9.05
N VAL A 267 -26.74 -12.30 7.88
CA VAL A 267 -25.66 -12.85 7.01
C VAL A 267 -24.30 -12.27 7.35
N LEU A 268 -24.28 -10.97 7.65
CA LEU A 268 -23.08 -10.33 8.16
C LEU A 268 -23.20 -10.31 9.67
N GLY A 269 -22.24 -11.00 10.30
CA GLY A 269 -21.71 -10.54 11.58
C GLY A 269 -21.28 -9.12 11.36
#